data_AF-A0A7X6SFN0-F1
#
_entry.id   AF-A0A7X6SFN0-F1
#
_cell.length_a   1.000
_cell.length_b   1.000
_cell.length_c   1.000
_cell.angle_alpha   90.00
_cell.angle_beta   90.00
_cell.angle_gamma   90.00
#
_symmetry.space_group_name_H-M   'P 1'
#
loop_
_entity.id
_entity.type
_entity.pdbx_description
1 polymer ?
#
loop_
_entity_poly.entity_id
_entity_poly.type
_entity_poly.pdbx_seq_one_letter_code
_entity_poly.pdbx_strand_id
1 'polypeptide(L)'
;MYLKRIEVEGYRASANAPIVCELCGRFSLILGANGSGKTTINEAIALAHPRSFPRLAPIDATALGATPRAVRVEYEFETGASREGALGKHRKRLGLGAPKWSRPLERSLGHVRAGRPDEPATEYDSVRLVYLPALRNPVDDLSRRDARILLELLRADERKHPETGGLRSLRVQAEGMLSSLTKHPLVGNIEARIAENLRIISGGVQEHHAFVGTQTVDDTYLARVFEMLVGLLPDRGDARRLQVSSLGYVNLLHIAVTLAGIPEAGSTPLPDEPQESADEDASSSSEASDDELADAARERLAQTAEAADADADSFYPE
;
A
#
# COMPACT_ATOMS: atom_id res chain seq x y z
N MET A 1 -0.36 -9.27 -21.17
CA MET A 1 -1.58 -9.73 -20.52
C MET A 1 -2.33 -8.48 -20.15
N TYR A 2 -3.60 -8.41 -20.51
CA TYR A 2 -4.47 -7.28 -20.25
C TYR A 2 -5.88 -7.78 -19.95
N LEU A 3 -6.66 -6.97 -19.24
CA LEU A 3 -8.08 -7.23 -19.08
C LEU A 3 -8.73 -7.07 -20.46
N LYS A 4 -9.24 -8.15 -21.05
CA LYS A 4 -9.83 -8.18 -22.40
C LYS A 4 -11.30 -7.82 -22.37
N ARG A 5 -12.04 -8.39 -21.42
CA ARG A 5 -13.50 -8.30 -21.40
C ARG A 5 -13.98 -8.13 -19.97
N ILE A 6 -14.97 -7.27 -19.82
CA ILE A 6 -15.78 -7.16 -18.61
C ILE A 6 -17.25 -7.21 -18.97
N GLU A 7 -17.98 -8.00 -18.20
CA GLU A 7 -19.43 -8.13 -18.32
C GLU A 7 -20.07 -7.89 -16.95
N VAL A 8 -21.06 -7.01 -16.91
CA VAL A 8 -21.70 -6.58 -15.68
C VAL A 8 -23.20 -6.80 -15.80
N GLU A 9 -23.78 -7.51 -14.85
CA GLU A 9 -25.22 -7.82 -14.81
C GLU A 9 -25.82 -7.43 -13.46
N GLY A 10 -27.02 -6.83 -13.48
CA GLY A 10 -27.77 -6.55 -12.26
C GLY A 10 -27.16 -5.44 -11.39
N TYR A 11 -26.32 -4.56 -11.94
CA TYR A 11 -25.62 -3.50 -11.20
C TYR A 11 -25.66 -2.13 -11.91
N ARG A 12 -26.19 -1.11 -11.24
CA ARG A 12 -26.37 0.27 -11.73
C ARG A 12 -26.99 0.30 -13.13
N ALA A 13 -26.26 0.86 -14.10
CA ALA A 13 -26.73 0.97 -15.48
C ALA A 13 -26.98 -0.40 -16.15
N SER A 14 -26.44 -1.49 -15.59
CA SER A 14 -26.71 -2.85 -16.06
C SER A 14 -27.83 -3.58 -15.29
N ALA A 15 -28.62 -2.85 -14.49
CA ALA A 15 -29.70 -3.43 -13.68
C ALA A 15 -30.77 -4.16 -14.53
N ASN A 16 -31.05 -3.67 -15.74
CA ASN A 16 -32.09 -4.22 -16.62
C ASN A 16 -31.53 -5.01 -17.82
N ALA A 17 -30.29 -4.73 -18.22
CA ALA A 17 -29.63 -5.40 -19.33
C ALA A 17 -28.12 -5.46 -19.07
N PRO A 18 -27.44 -6.57 -19.36
CA PRO A 18 -26.01 -6.70 -19.12
C PRO A 18 -25.23 -5.69 -19.97
N ILE A 19 -24.21 -5.08 -19.38
CA ILE A 19 -23.25 -4.24 -20.11
C ILE A 19 -21.98 -5.05 -20.29
N VAL A 20 -21.58 -5.20 -21.56
CA VAL A 20 -20.32 -5.83 -21.95
C VAL A 20 -19.39 -4.76 -22.51
N CYS A 21 -18.14 -4.77 -22.08
CA CYS A 21 -17.09 -3.91 -22.59
C CYS A 21 -15.86 -4.75 -22.94
N GLU A 22 -15.38 -4.59 -24.18
CA GLU A 22 -14.13 -5.16 -24.65
C GLU A 22 -13.04 -4.08 -24.66
N LEU A 23 -11.85 -4.46 -24.21
CA LEU A 23 -10.68 -3.62 -24.06
C LEU A 23 -9.58 -4.16 -24.97
N CYS A 24 -9.06 -3.32 -25.86
CA CYS A 24 -8.21 -3.74 -26.98
C CYS A 24 -6.71 -3.80 -26.64
N GLY A 25 -6.33 -3.89 -25.37
CA GLY A 25 -4.93 -4.01 -24.94
C GLY A 25 -4.64 -3.45 -23.55
N ARG A 26 -3.34 -3.36 -23.20
CA ARG A 26 -2.84 -2.90 -21.87
C ARG A 26 -3.22 -1.46 -21.54
N PHE A 27 -3.43 -0.63 -22.55
CA PHE A 27 -3.95 0.71 -22.41
C PHE A 27 -5.25 0.79 -23.19
N SER A 28 -6.33 1.15 -22.51
CA SER A 28 -7.66 1.26 -23.09
C SER A 28 -8.35 2.51 -22.56
N LEU A 29 -9.10 3.18 -23.42
CA LEU A 29 -9.87 4.37 -23.08
C LEU A 29 -11.35 4.08 -23.26
N ILE A 30 -12.13 4.24 -22.18
CA ILE A 30 -13.58 4.05 -22.21
C ILE A 30 -14.25 5.41 -22.46
N LEU A 31 -14.87 5.55 -23.62
CA LEU A 31 -15.61 6.74 -24.04
C LEU A 31 -17.10 6.43 -24.15
N GLY A 32 -17.94 7.45 -23.97
CA GLY A 32 -19.39 7.30 -24.10
C GLY A 32 -20.15 8.49 -23.56
N ALA A 33 -21.43 8.60 -23.93
CA ALA A 33 -22.33 9.65 -23.47
C ALA A 33 -22.57 9.61 -21.95
N ASN A 34 -23.07 10.71 -21.37
CA ASN A 34 -23.48 10.72 -19.97
C ASN A 34 -24.59 9.68 -19.74
N GLY A 35 -24.50 8.92 -18.66
CA GLY A 35 -25.44 7.83 -18.36
C GLY A 35 -25.18 6.50 -19.09
N SER A 36 -24.20 6.41 -19.99
CA SER A 36 -23.91 5.19 -20.77
C SER A 36 -23.30 4.02 -19.97
N GLY A 37 -23.20 4.12 -18.64
CA GLY A 37 -22.64 3.06 -17.80
C GLY A 37 -21.11 3.07 -17.65
N LYS A 38 -20.39 4.13 -18.05
CA LYS A 38 -18.92 4.24 -17.84
C LYS A 38 -18.52 4.02 -16.38
N THR A 39 -19.21 4.69 -15.45
CA THR A 39 -18.98 4.54 -14.01
C THR A 39 -19.32 3.12 -13.54
N THR A 40 -20.37 2.51 -14.09
CA THR A 40 -20.74 1.12 -13.82
C THR A 40 -19.60 0.17 -14.17
N ILE A 41 -19.00 0.30 -15.36
CA ILE A 41 -17.84 -0.50 -15.76
C ILE A 41 -16.65 -0.28 -14.82
N ASN A 42 -16.31 0.99 -14.53
CA ASN A 42 -15.16 1.31 -13.70
C ASN A 42 -15.26 0.73 -12.27
N GLU A 43 -16.42 0.89 -11.64
CA GLU A 43 -16.68 0.29 -10.32
C GLU A 43 -16.77 -1.23 -10.38
N ALA A 44 -17.35 -1.79 -11.45
CA ALA A 44 -17.45 -3.24 -11.62
C ALA A 44 -16.06 -3.89 -11.75
N ILE A 45 -15.10 -3.26 -12.43
CA ILE A 45 -13.70 -3.73 -12.45
C ILE A 45 -13.21 -3.82 -11.00
N ALA A 46 -13.38 -2.77 -10.20
CA ALA A 46 -12.92 -2.78 -8.81
C ALA A 46 -13.66 -3.78 -7.91
N LEU A 47 -14.97 -3.99 -8.12
CA LEU A 47 -15.75 -5.02 -7.42
C LEU A 47 -15.34 -6.44 -7.82
N ALA A 48 -14.99 -6.69 -9.09
CA ALA A 48 -14.61 -8.01 -9.57
C ALA A 48 -13.29 -8.50 -8.97
N HIS A 49 -12.36 -7.59 -8.65
CA HIS A 49 -11.03 -7.94 -8.17
C HIS A 49 -11.02 -8.12 -6.64
N PRO A 50 -10.68 -9.32 -6.12
CA PRO A 50 -10.63 -9.55 -4.67
C PRO A 50 -9.56 -8.73 -3.98
N ARG A 51 -8.45 -8.49 -4.68
CA ARG A 51 -7.27 -7.81 -4.17
C ARG A 51 -7.15 -6.43 -4.83
N SER A 52 -7.93 -5.47 -4.34
CA SER A 52 -7.97 -4.10 -4.88
C SER A 52 -7.59 -3.05 -3.82
N PHE A 53 -6.92 -1.99 -4.28
CA PHE A 53 -6.56 -0.83 -3.48
C PHE A 53 -6.76 0.48 -4.26
N PRO A 54 -7.29 1.55 -3.63
CA PRO A 54 -7.95 1.54 -2.33
C PRO A 54 -9.27 0.75 -2.41
N ARG A 55 -9.79 0.36 -1.25
CA ARG A 55 -11.14 -0.21 -1.21
C ARG A 55 -12.14 0.84 -1.67
N LEU A 56 -13.08 0.43 -2.52
CA LEU A 56 -14.19 1.29 -2.92
C LEU A 56 -14.96 1.75 -1.68
N ALA A 57 -15.41 3.01 -1.71
CA ALA A 57 -16.39 3.49 -0.75
C ALA A 57 -17.65 2.61 -0.80
N PRO A 58 -18.33 2.37 0.34
CA PRO A 58 -19.54 1.55 0.36
C PRO A 58 -20.58 2.06 -0.64
N ILE A 59 -21.02 1.19 -1.54
CA ILE A 59 -22.06 1.49 -2.52
C ILE A 59 -23.41 1.08 -1.94
N ASP A 60 -24.42 1.92 -2.07
CA ASP A 60 -25.77 1.61 -1.60
C ASP A 60 -26.39 0.42 -2.36
N ALA A 61 -27.04 -0.50 -1.65
CA ALA A 61 -27.65 -1.69 -2.22
C ALA A 61 -28.79 -1.41 -3.21
N THR A 62 -29.35 -0.19 -3.22
CA THR A 62 -30.29 0.29 -4.26
C THR A 62 -29.66 0.31 -5.65
N ALA A 63 -28.33 0.30 -5.76
CA ALA A 63 -27.63 0.14 -7.02
C ALA A 63 -27.82 -1.26 -7.66
N LEU A 64 -28.34 -2.26 -6.94
CA LEU A 64 -28.55 -3.60 -7.47
C LEU A 64 -29.94 -3.77 -8.08
N GLY A 65 -29.98 -4.35 -9.29
CA GLY A 65 -31.19 -4.73 -10.02
C GLY A 65 -31.76 -6.09 -9.60
N ALA A 66 -32.57 -6.71 -10.46
CA ALA A 66 -33.01 -8.09 -10.26
C ALA A 66 -31.82 -9.07 -10.38
N THR A 67 -31.97 -10.28 -9.85
CA THR A 67 -31.02 -11.37 -10.11
C THR A 67 -31.19 -11.86 -11.56
N PRO A 68 -30.11 -12.23 -12.27
CA PRO A 68 -28.74 -12.45 -11.81
C PRO A 68 -27.95 -11.15 -11.54
N ARG A 69 -26.95 -11.23 -10.64
CA ARG A 69 -26.09 -10.10 -10.27
C ARG A 69 -24.65 -10.57 -10.20
N ALA A 70 -23.84 -10.20 -11.19
CA ALA A 70 -22.46 -10.62 -11.24
C ALA A 70 -21.61 -9.66 -12.06
N VAL A 71 -20.31 -9.69 -11.78
CA VAL A 71 -19.29 -9.14 -12.66
C VAL A 71 -18.41 -10.28 -13.14
N ARG A 72 -18.18 -10.36 -14.45
CA ARG A 72 -17.26 -11.31 -15.08
C ARG A 72 -16.12 -10.54 -15.70
N VAL A 73 -14.91 -11.03 -15.49
CA VAL A 73 -13.70 -10.47 -16.08
C VAL A 73 -12.92 -11.57 -16.78
N GLU A 74 -12.39 -11.24 -17.94
CA GLU A 74 -11.55 -12.14 -18.74
C GLU A 74 -10.30 -11.40 -19.17
N TYR A 75 -9.16 -12.03 -18.96
CA TYR A 75 -7.87 -11.53 -19.41
C TYR A 75 -7.44 -12.23 -20.69
N GLU A 76 -6.55 -11.58 -21.42
CA GLU A 76 -5.91 -12.14 -22.60
C GLU A 76 -4.40 -11.90 -22.53
N PHE A 77 -3.64 -12.85 -23.06
CA PHE A 77 -2.20 -12.70 -23.23
C PHE A 77 -1.88 -11.72 -24.36
N GLU A 78 -0.72 -11.08 -24.28
CA GLU A 78 -0.24 -10.32 -25.44
C GLU A 78 0.11 -11.27 -26.58
N THR A 79 -0.15 -10.81 -27.81
CA THR A 79 0.22 -11.52 -29.03
C THR A 79 1.74 -11.58 -29.20
N GLY A 80 2.46 -10.53 -28.79
CA GLY A 80 3.93 -10.47 -28.84
C GLY A 80 4.60 -10.86 -27.51
N ALA A 81 5.51 -11.84 -27.54
CA ALA A 81 6.26 -12.28 -26.36
C ALA A 81 7.09 -11.17 -25.69
N SER A 82 7.59 -10.21 -26.48
CA SER A 82 8.32 -9.03 -25.98
C SER A 82 7.44 -8.02 -25.27
N ARG A 83 6.13 -7.97 -25.59
CA ARG A 83 5.15 -7.06 -24.98
C ARG A 83 4.48 -7.66 -23.73
N GLU A 84 4.63 -8.96 -23.54
CA GLU A 84 4.07 -9.70 -22.42
C GLU A 84 4.69 -9.24 -21.10
N GLY A 85 3.84 -8.99 -20.10
CA GLY A 85 4.28 -8.62 -18.76
C GLY A 85 4.84 -9.82 -18.00
N ALA A 86 5.55 -9.56 -16.89
CA ALA A 86 6.15 -10.62 -16.07
C ALA A 86 5.12 -11.67 -15.61
N LEU A 87 3.95 -11.24 -15.13
CA LEU A 87 2.87 -12.15 -14.73
C LEU A 87 2.39 -13.04 -15.90
N GLY A 88 2.21 -12.46 -17.09
CA GLY A 88 1.81 -13.23 -18.27
C GLY A 88 2.87 -14.24 -18.71
N LYS A 89 4.16 -13.86 -18.65
CA LYS A 89 5.29 -14.76 -18.91
C LYS A 89 5.36 -15.90 -17.88
N HIS A 90 5.17 -15.58 -16.60
CA HIS A 90 5.17 -16.55 -15.51
C HIS A 90 4.05 -17.58 -15.67
N ARG A 91 2.80 -17.13 -15.94
CA ARG A 91 1.67 -18.03 -16.18
C ARG A 91 1.89 -18.93 -17.40
N LYS A 92 2.38 -18.37 -18.51
CA LYS A 92 2.75 -19.15 -19.71
C LYS A 92 3.80 -20.22 -19.40
N ARG A 93 4.80 -19.91 -18.56
CA ARG A 93 5.83 -20.87 -18.12
C ARG A 93 5.24 -22.03 -17.31
N LEU A 94 4.25 -21.74 -16.47
CA LEU A 94 3.52 -22.75 -15.69
C LEU A 94 2.45 -23.51 -16.52
N GLY A 95 2.32 -23.22 -17.82
CA GLY A 95 1.28 -23.82 -18.67
C GLY A 95 -0.13 -23.35 -18.34
N LEU A 96 -0.28 -22.25 -17.60
CA LEU A 96 -1.58 -21.70 -17.22
C LEU A 96 -2.13 -20.76 -18.29
N GLY A 97 -3.46 -20.80 -18.47
CA GLY A 97 -4.19 -19.88 -19.33
C GLY A 97 -4.23 -18.45 -18.81
N ALA A 98 -4.71 -17.53 -19.65
CA ALA A 98 -5.02 -16.18 -19.21
C ALA A 98 -6.21 -16.23 -18.23
N PRO A 99 -6.15 -15.49 -17.12
CA PRO A 99 -7.11 -15.67 -16.05
C PRO A 99 -8.49 -15.14 -16.40
N LYS A 100 -9.51 -15.79 -15.86
CA LYS A 100 -10.91 -15.36 -15.97
C LYS A 100 -11.64 -15.73 -14.70
N TRP A 101 -12.55 -14.87 -14.27
CA TRP A 101 -13.41 -15.20 -13.15
C TRP A 101 -14.72 -14.42 -13.14
N SER A 102 -15.71 -14.97 -12.45
CA SER A 102 -16.97 -14.33 -12.10
C SER A 102 -17.05 -14.08 -10.61
N ARG A 103 -17.62 -12.93 -10.24
CA ARG A 103 -17.86 -12.56 -8.85
C ARG A 103 -19.31 -12.11 -8.67
N PRO A 104 -20.11 -12.80 -7.84
CA PRO A 104 -21.49 -12.42 -7.59
C PRO A 104 -21.56 -11.12 -6.77
N LEU A 105 -22.62 -10.36 -6.98
CA LEU A 105 -22.91 -9.15 -6.22
C LEU A 105 -24.16 -9.33 -5.35
N GLU A 106 -23.99 -9.10 -4.06
CA GLU A 106 -24.99 -9.37 -3.03
C GLU A 106 -25.36 -8.10 -2.27
N ARG A 107 -26.54 -8.13 -1.64
CA ARG A 107 -26.94 -7.10 -0.68
C ARG A 107 -26.43 -7.52 0.71
N SER A 108 -25.72 -6.63 1.39
CA SER A 108 -25.21 -6.87 2.75
C SER A 108 -25.31 -5.59 3.56
N LEU A 109 -26.13 -5.58 4.61
CA LEU A 109 -26.28 -4.44 5.53
C LEU A 109 -26.57 -3.09 4.83
N GLY A 110 -27.42 -3.10 3.79
CA GLY A 110 -27.74 -1.89 3.03
C GLY A 110 -26.72 -1.50 1.97
N HIS A 111 -25.62 -2.25 1.82
CA HIS A 111 -24.58 -2.01 0.83
C HIS A 111 -24.45 -3.14 -0.19
N VAL A 112 -23.82 -2.83 -1.32
CA VAL A 112 -23.37 -3.81 -2.30
C VAL A 112 -22.12 -4.49 -1.76
N ARG A 113 -22.14 -5.81 -1.67
CA ARG A 113 -20.99 -6.63 -1.31
C ARG A 113 -20.64 -7.55 -2.46
N ALA A 114 -19.37 -7.57 -2.85
CA ALA A 114 -18.86 -8.56 -3.78
C ALA A 114 -18.63 -9.89 -3.05
N GLY A 115 -19.26 -10.96 -3.52
CA GLY A 115 -19.14 -12.30 -2.95
C GLY A 115 -17.77 -12.95 -3.21
N ARG A 116 -17.66 -14.26 -2.98
CA ARG A 116 -16.46 -15.02 -3.34
C ARG A 116 -16.48 -15.27 -4.86
N PRO A 117 -15.34 -15.16 -5.56
CA PRO A 117 -15.28 -15.58 -6.96
C PRO A 117 -15.64 -17.07 -7.12
N ASP A 118 -16.26 -17.42 -8.24
CA ASP A 118 -16.71 -18.79 -8.52
C ASP A 118 -15.54 -19.73 -8.87
N GLU A 119 -14.50 -19.17 -9.50
CA GLU A 119 -13.28 -19.85 -9.93
C GLU A 119 -12.29 -20.08 -8.77
N PRO A 120 -11.31 -20.99 -8.93
CA PRO A 120 -10.28 -21.20 -7.92
C PRO A 120 -9.35 -19.99 -7.77
N ALA A 121 -8.76 -19.86 -6.59
CA ALA A 121 -7.86 -18.77 -6.21
C ALA A 121 -6.68 -18.56 -7.18
N THR A 122 -6.21 -19.64 -7.82
CA THR A 122 -5.15 -19.61 -8.84
C THR A 122 -5.45 -18.69 -10.03
N GLU A 123 -6.72 -18.37 -10.29
CA GLU A 123 -7.10 -17.45 -11.36
C GLU A 123 -6.92 -15.98 -10.99
N TYR A 124 -7.24 -15.59 -9.76
CA TYR A 124 -7.34 -14.18 -9.39
C TYR A 124 -6.35 -13.72 -8.32
N ASP A 125 -5.75 -14.61 -7.52
CA ASP A 125 -4.92 -14.20 -6.38
C ASP A 125 -3.63 -13.48 -6.81
N SER A 126 -3.07 -13.85 -7.97
CA SER A 126 -1.90 -13.18 -8.54
C SER A 126 -2.21 -11.80 -9.15
N VAL A 127 -3.49 -11.42 -9.25
CA VAL A 127 -3.90 -10.14 -9.86
C VAL A 127 -4.24 -9.13 -8.78
N ARG A 128 -3.44 -8.08 -8.68
CA ARG A 128 -3.71 -6.89 -7.84
C ARG A 128 -4.26 -5.77 -8.70
N LEU A 129 -5.34 -5.12 -8.24
CA LEU A 129 -5.92 -3.96 -8.91
C LEU A 129 -5.59 -2.68 -8.14
N VAL A 130 -4.92 -1.74 -8.82
CA VAL A 130 -4.76 -0.37 -8.34
C VAL A 130 -5.84 0.49 -8.99
N TYR A 131 -6.79 0.96 -8.19
CA TYR A 131 -7.90 1.79 -8.63
C TYR A 131 -7.62 3.26 -8.30
N LEU A 132 -7.62 4.14 -9.31
CA LEU A 132 -7.42 5.58 -9.09
C LEU A 132 -8.75 6.31 -9.30
N PRO A 133 -9.51 6.62 -8.23
CA PRO A 133 -10.82 7.27 -8.35
C PRO A 133 -10.71 8.66 -9.00
N ALA A 134 -11.78 9.05 -9.69
CA ALA A 134 -11.85 10.36 -10.37
C ALA A 134 -12.01 11.53 -9.38
N LEU A 135 -12.66 11.31 -8.23
CA LEU A 135 -12.87 12.31 -7.18
C LEU A 135 -11.72 12.38 -6.16
N ARG A 136 -10.57 11.77 -6.47
CA ARG A 136 -9.41 11.81 -5.58
C ARG A 136 -8.90 13.24 -5.40
N ASN A 137 -8.33 13.52 -4.23
CA ASN A 137 -7.55 14.73 -4.02
C ASN A 137 -6.07 14.34 -4.01
N PRO A 138 -5.38 14.38 -5.16
CA PRO A 138 -4.00 13.90 -5.24
C PRO A 138 -3.05 14.76 -4.39
N VAL A 139 -3.45 15.97 -4.00
CA VAL A 139 -2.72 16.77 -3.02
C VAL A 139 -2.80 16.13 -1.64
N ASP A 140 -3.98 15.71 -1.18
CA ASP A 140 -4.13 15.06 0.14
C ASP A 140 -3.52 13.65 0.15
N ASP A 141 -3.65 12.90 -0.95
CA ASP A 141 -3.08 11.55 -1.09
C ASP A 141 -1.54 11.57 -1.07
N LEU A 142 -0.92 12.63 -1.60
CA LEU A 142 0.55 12.79 -1.64
C LEU A 142 1.09 13.69 -0.53
N SER A 143 0.23 14.33 0.28
CA SER A 143 0.67 15.25 1.34
C SER A 143 0.01 14.93 2.68
N ARG A 144 0.85 14.78 3.71
CA ARG A 144 0.56 14.85 5.17
C ARG A 144 -0.51 13.93 5.78
N ARG A 145 -1.60 13.57 5.09
CA ARG A 145 -2.73 12.80 5.64
C ARG A 145 -2.68 11.33 5.23
N ASP A 146 -2.42 11.03 3.96
CA ASP A 146 -2.44 9.66 3.41
C ASP A 146 -1.09 9.27 2.79
N ALA A 147 0.00 9.52 3.52
CA ALA A 147 1.37 9.23 3.08
C ALA A 147 1.72 7.73 2.92
N ARG A 148 0.72 6.84 2.87
CA ARG A 148 0.89 5.40 2.63
C ARG A 148 1.66 5.14 1.34
N ILE A 149 1.44 5.94 0.29
CA ILE A 149 2.13 5.75 -0.98
C ILE A 149 3.64 6.04 -0.85
N LEU A 150 4.03 7.04 -0.04
CA LEU A 150 5.45 7.33 0.21
C LEU A 150 6.11 6.26 1.07
N LEU A 151 5.41 5.77 2.08
CA LEU A 151 5.91 4.66 2.88
C LEU A 151 6.20 3.44 2.01
N GLU A 152 5.31 3.15 1.07
CA GLU A 152 5.44 1.98 0.19
C GLU A 152 6.53 2.15 -0.85
N LEU A 153 6.82 3.39 -1.27
CA LEU A 153 8.03 3.70 -2.03
C LEU A 153 9.30 3.47 -1.21
N LEU A 154 9.33 3.91 0.04
CA LEU A 154 10.48 3.70 0.92
C LEU A 154 10.70 2.20 1.17
N ARG A 155 9.63 1.44 1.43
CA ARG A 155 9.69 -0.02 1.55
C ARG A 155 10.18 -0.69 0.27
N ALA A 156 9.69 -0.24 -0.89
CA ALA A 156 10.12 -0.77 -2.18
C ALA A 156 11.61 -0.47 -2.47
N ASP A 157 12.10 0.70 -2.07
CA ASP A 157 13.51 1.07 -2.22
C ASP A 157 14.42 0.33 -1.24
N GLU A 158 14.00 0.16 0.03
CA GLU A 158 14.71 -0.63 1.04
C GLU A 158 14.94 -2.08 0.58
N ARG A 159 13.94 -2.69 -0.08
CA ARG A 159 14.09 -4.02 -0.68
C ARG A 159 15.15 -4.08 -1.79
N LYS A 160 15.30 -2.99 -2.56
CA LYS A 160 16.30 -2.89 -3.64
C LYS A 160 17.69 -2.57 -3.11
N HIS A 161 17.76 -1.80 -2.03
CA HIS A 161 18.99 -1.23 -1.48
C HIS A 161 19.08 -1.47 0.04
N PRO A 162 19.20 -2.73 0.49
CA PRO A 162 19.24 -3.07 1.92
C PRO A 162 20.45 -2.45 2.65
N GLU A 163 21.50 -2.04 1.92
CA GLU A 163 22.69 -1.37 2.44
C GLU A 163 22.41 0.03 3.02
N THR A 164 21.26 0.64 2.70
CA THR A 164 20.89 1.97 3.18
C THR A 164 20.49 1.99 4.66
N GLY A 165 20.32 0.83 5.30
CA GLY A 165 19.80 0.71 6.66
C GLY A 165 18.30 0.98 6.77
N GLY A 166 17.62 1.27 5.64
CA GLY A 166 16.18 1.23 5.51
C GLY A 166 15.41 2.24 6.37
N LEU A 167 14.11 1.98 6.52
CA LEU A 167 13.20 2.75 7.37
C LEU A 167 13.65 2.76 8.84
N ARG A 168 14.30 1.70 9.31
CA ARG A 168 14.81 1.60 10.68
C ARG A 168 15.85 2.67 10.98
N SER A 169 16.81 2.90 10.08
CA SER A 169 17.84 3.93 10.28
C SER A 169 17.22 5.33 10.35
N LEU A 170 16.25 5.62 9.49
CA LEU A 170 15.48 6.86 9.49
C LEU A 170 14.67 7.04 10.77
N ARG A 171 14.09 5.96 11.29
CA ARG A 171 13.34 5.96 12.56
C ARG A 171 14.23 6.34 13.73
N VAL A 172 15.40 5.70 13.87
CA VAL A 172 16.38 6.03 14.92
C VAL A 172 16.81 7.50 14.84
N GLN A 173 17.02 8.02 13.62
CA GLN A 173 17.36 9.43 13.43
C GLN A 173 16.23 10.36 13.87
N ALA A 174 14.98 10.06 13.49
CA ALA A 174 13.81 10.83 13.87
C ALA A 174 13.54 10.79 15.39
N GLU A 175 13.69 9.63 16.02
CA GLU A 175 13.61 9.47 17.47
C GLU A 175 14.65 10.32 18.20
N GLY A 176 15.90 10.34 17.69
CA GLY A 176 16.96 11.18 18.23
C GLY A 176 16.61 12.68 18.15
N MET A 177 16.07 13.13 17.01
CA MET A 177 15.63 14.53 16.84
C MET A 177 14.47 14.88 17.78
N LEU A 178 13.46 14.02 17.91
CA LEU A 178 12.31 14.23 18.79
C LEU A 178 12.71 14.22 20.27
N SER A 179 13.60 13.31 20.67
CA SER A 179 14.18 13.26 22.01
C SER A 179 14.97 14.55 22.33
N SER A 180 15.60 15.16 21.34
CA SER A 180 16.25 16.47 21.53
C SER A 180 15.24 17.60 21.75
N LEU A 181 14.04 17.52 21.16
CA LEU A 181 13.02 18.55 21.33
C LEU A 181 12.36 18.50 22.71
N THR A 182 12.15 17.32 23.30
CA THR A 182 11.60 17.20 24.67
C THR A 182 12.56 17.74 25.72
N LYS A 183 13.87 17.69 25.47
CA LYS A 183 14.90 18.28 26.33
C LYS A 183 15.00 19.80 26.21
N HIS A 184 14.23 20.44 25.33
CA HIS A 184 14.30 21.88 25.14
C HIS A 184 13.78 22.63 26.38
N PRO A 185 14.43 23.73 26.85
CA PRO A 185 14.06 24.42 28.08
C PRO A 185 12.61 24.91 28.14
N LEU A 186 12.03 25.25 26.99
CA LEU A 186 10.61 25.63 26.90
C LEU A 186 9.67 24.49 27.35
N VAL A 187 10.00 23.24 27.01
CA VAL A 187 9.21 22.06 27.41
C VAL A 187 9.32 21.84 28.91
N GLY A 188 10.55 21.88 29.46
CA GLY A 188 10.77 21.76 30.91
C GLY A 188 10.07 22.85 31.72
N ASN A 189 10.01 24.08 31.22
CA ASN A 189 9.26 25.17 31.86
C ASN A 189 7.74 24.89 31.88
N ILE A 190 7.20 24.29 30.82
CA ILE A 190 5.79 23.89 30.76
C ILE A 190 5.53 22.74 31.73
N GLU A 191 6.38 21.71 31.77
CA GLU A 191 6.28 20.60 32.72
C GLU A 191 6.30 21.09 34.17
N ALA A 192 7.24 21.96 34.53
CA ALA A 192 7.31 22.54 35.86
C ALA A 192 6.03 23.31 36.24
N ARG A 193 5.47 24.06 35.29
CA ARG A 193 4.21 24.78 35.49
C ARG A 193 3.03 23.83 35.64
N ILE A 194 2.96 22.74 34.86
CA ILE A 194 1.90 21.73 35.00
C ILE A 194 2.03 21.01 36.33
N ALA A 195 3.25 20.62 36.73
CA ALA A 195 3.53 19.96 37.99
C ALA A 195 3.08 20.79 39.19
N GLU A 196 3.36 22.10 39.21
CA GLU A 196 2.91 22.96 40.30
C GLU A 196 1.38 23.07 40.37
N ASN A 197 0.71 23.21 39.22
CA ASN A 197 -0.75 23.22 39.20
C ASN A 197 -1.35 21.87 39.64
N LEU A 198 -0.76 20.75 39.21
CA LEU A 198 -1.17 19.42 39.65
C LEU A 198 -1.04 19.27 41.15
N ARG A 199 0.08 19.70 41.73
CA ARG A 199 0.35 19.67 43.17
C ARG A 199 -0.68 20.48 43.96
N ILE A 200 -1.08 21.65 43.46
CA ILE A 200 -2.11 22.49 44.07
C ILE A 200 -3.48 21.79 44.05
N ILE A 201 -3.82 21.13 42.94
CA ILE A 201 -5.13 20.49 42.74
C ILE A 201 -5.24 19.14 43.46
N SER A 202 -4.15 18.37 43.57
CA SER A 202 -4.14 17.01 44.12
C SER A 202 -4.00 16.96 45.64
N GLY A 203 -4.23 18.07 46.36
CA GLY A 203 -3.99 18.21 47.79
C GLY A 203 -4.55 17.07 48.64
N GLY A 204 -3.66 16.20 49.15
CA GLY A 204 -3.98 15.08 50.04
C GLY A 204 -4.02 13.69 49.39
N VAL A 205 -3.78 13.58 48.08
CA VAL A 205 -3.74 12.31 47.34
C VAL A 205 -2.31 12.04 46.83
N GLN A 206 -2.01 10.79 46.50
CA GLN A 206 -0.71 10.37 45.98
C GLN A 206 -0.24 11.27 44.83
N GLU A 207 1.00 11.74 44.92
CA GLU A 207 1.59 12.66 43.95
C GLU A 207 1.74 11.99 42.59
N HIS A 208 1.27 12.65 41.54
CA HIS A 208 1.42 12.22 40.15
C HIS A 208 2.20 13.30 39.39
N HIS A 209 3.18 12.88 38.59
CA HIS A 209 4.00 13.79 37.78
C HIS A 209 3.53 13.78 36.32
N ALA A 210 3.41 14.97 35.72
CA ALA A 210 3.12 15.13 34.31
C ALA A 210 4.40 15.36 33.51
N PHE A 211 4.51 14.67 32.39
CA PHE A 211 5.64 14.77 31.46
C PHE A 211 5.11 15.04 30.05
N VAL A 212 5.87 15.79 29.26
CA VAL A 212 5.63 16.02 27.85
C VAL A 212 6.49 15.05 27.04
N GLY A 213 5.83 14.02 26.50
CA GLY A 213 6.45 13.05 25.60
C GLY A 213 6.35 13.45 24.12
N THR A 214 7.02 12.68 23.26
CA THR A 214 6.83 12.70 21.81
C THR A 214 5.93 11.55 21.37
N GLN A 215 5.38 11.65 20.15
CA GLN A 215 4.73 10.49 19.53
C GLN A 215 5.77 9.38 19.30
N THR A 216 5.32 8.13 19.35
CA THR A 216 6.10 6.98 18.90
C THR A 216 6.41 7.15 17.41
N VAL A 217 7.67 7.02 17.03
CA VAL A 217 8.10 7.13 15.64
C VAL A 217 7.87 5.77 14.98
N ASP A 218 6.70 5.57 14.39
CA ASP A 218 6.43 4.42 13.53
C ASP A 218 6.60 4.79 12.05
N ASP A 219 6.49 3.80 11.18
CA ASP A 219 6.51 3.97 9.72
C ASP A 219 5.47 5.00 9.24
N THR A 220 4.31 5.01 9.88
CA THR A 220 3.23 5.96 9.57
C THR A 220 3.62 7.39 9.96
N TYR A 221 4.33 7.58 11.06
CA TYR A 221 4.89 8.85 11.49
C TYR A 221 5.93 9.34 10.49
N LEU A 222 6.89 8.49 10.10
CA LEU A 222 7.90 8.86 9.09
C LEU A 222 7.25 9.32 7.79
N ALA A 223 6.23 8.59 7.33
CA ALA A 223 5.47 8.97 6.14
C ALA A 223 4.82 10.36 6.28
N ARG A 224 4.33 10.75 7.47
CA ARG A 224 3.72 12.06 7.73
C ARG A 224 4.74 13.21 7.79
N VAL A 225 5.99 12.93 8.11
CA VAL A 225 7.06 13.93 8.15
C VAL A 225 7.46 14.37 6.74
N PHE A 226 7.42 13.44 5.78
CA PHE A 226 7.76 13.73 4.41
C PHE A 226 6.60 14.40 3.64
N GLU A 227 6.95 15.36 2.80
CA GLU A 227 6.03 16.02 1.88
C GLU A 227 6.60 15.93 0.47
N MET A 228 5.75 15.54 -0.49
CA MET A 228 6.13 15.58 -1.90
C MET A 228 6.07 17.01 -2.44
N LEU A 229 7.10 17.39 -3.19
CA LEU A 229 7.22 18.68 -3.84
C LEU A 229 7.40 18.50 -5.34
N VAL A 230 7.01 19.51 -6.13
CA VAL A 230 7.19 19.52 -7.59
C VAL A 230 7.90 20.80 -8.00
N GLY A 231 8.99 20.65 -8.76
CA GLY A 231 9.75 21.75 -9.36
C GLY A 231 9.78 21.64 -10.88
N LEU A 232 9.99 22.77 -11.56
CA LEU A 232 10.26 22.78 -13.02
C LEU A 232 11.73 22.50 -13.32
N LEU A 233 12.61 22.85 -12.37
CA LEU A 233 14.04 22.64 -12.44
C LEU A 233 14.43 21.51 -11.48
N PRO A 234 15.51 20.77 -11.75
CA PRO A 234 16.02 19.72 -10.88
C PRO A 234 16.78 20.32 -9.68
N ASP A 235 16.17 21.29 -9.01
CA ASP A 235 16.67 21.90 -7.78
C ASP A 235 15.58 21.81 -6.69
N ARG A 236 15.97 21.34 -5.51
CA ARG A 236 15.08 21.23 -4.34
C ARG A 236 14.66 22.61 -3.83
N GLY A 237 15.50 23.64 -4.00
CA GLY A 237 15.20 25.01 -3.61
C GLY A 237 14.04 25.63 -4.39
N ASP A 238 13.89 25.22 -5.66
CA ASP A 238 12.84 25.71 -6.57
C ASP A 238 11.54 24.88 -6.52
N ALA A 239 11.55 23.78 -5.76
CA ALA A 239 10.41 22.89 -5.65
C ALA A 239 9.28 23.54 -4.82
N ARG A 240 8.04 23.39 -5.30
CA ARG A 240 6.85 23.98 -4.69
C ARG A 240 5.97 22.92 -4.06
N ARG A 241 5.24 23.32 -3.02
CA ARG A 241 4.20 22.48 -2.40
C ARG A 241 3.11 22.15 -3.40
N LEU A 242 2.45 21.00 -3.22
CA LEU A 242 1.46 20.51 -4.18
C LEU A 242 0.22 21.42 -4.26
N GLN A 243 -0.15 22.12 -3.18
CA GLN A 243 -1.31 23.03 -3.12
C GLN A 243 -1.17 24.23 -4.08
N VAL A 244 0.05 24.64 -4.40
CA VAL A 244 0.34 25.78 -5.29
C VAL A 244 0.79 25.33 -6.68
N SER A 245 0.92 24.02 -6.90
CA SER A 245 1.24 23.41 -8.19
C SER A 245 -0.04 23.17 -8.99
N SER A 246 0.07 23.12 -10.32
CA SER A 246 -1.11 22.85 -11.15
C SER A 246 -1.55 21.39 -11.01
N LEU A 247 -2.86 21.19 -10.90
CA LEU A 247 -3.48 19.89 -10.64
C LEU A 247 -3.09 18.81 -11.68
N GLY A 248 -2.82 19.22 -12.92
CA GLY A 248 -2.33 18.32 -13.98
C GLY A 248 -1.01 17.65 -13.62
N TYR A 249 -0.01 18.41 -13.17
CA TYR A 249 1.29 17.83 -12.77
C TYR A 249 1.20 17.06 -11.46
N VAL A 250 0.35 17.48 -10.52
CA VAL A 250 0.11 16.70 -9.28
C VAL A 250 -0.51 15.33 -9.62
N ASN A 251 -1.41 15.26 -10.60
CA ASN A 251 -1.95 14.00 -11.09
C ASN A 251 -0.90 13.11 -11.75
N LEU A 252 -0.01 13.68 -12.56
CA LEU A 252 1.09 12.94 -13.16
C LEU A 252 2.07 12.43 -12.11
N LEU A 253 2.41 13.25 -11.12
CA LEU A 253 3.23 12.85 -9.98
C LEU A 253 2.57 11.69 -9.25
N HIS A 254 1.27 11.77 -8.95
CA HIS A 254 0.56 10.68 -8.28
C HIS A 254 0.65 9.37 -9.05
N ILE A 255 0.46 9.40 -10.38
CA ILE A 255 0.63 8.23 -11.25
C ILE A 255 2.08 7.72 -11.18
N ALA A 256 3.07 8.60 -11.30
CA ALA A 256 4.48 8.22 -11.26
C ALA A 256 4.87 7.57 -9.93
N VAL A 257 4.44 8.15 -8.81
CA VAL A 257 4.65 7.62 -7.45
C VAL A 257 3.96 6.26 -7.29
N THR A 258 2.72 6.12 -7.77
CA THR A 258 2.00 4.83 -7.73
C THR A 258 2.73 3.76 -8.55
N LEU A 259 3.27 4.12 -9.72
CA LEU A 259 4.01 3.21 -10.58
C LEU A 259 5.38 2.83 -10.00
N ALA A 260 6.08 3.78 -9.38
CA ALA A 260 7.37 3.55 -8.75
C ALA A 260 7.28 2.62 -7.52
N GLY A 261 6.11 2.55 -6.88
CA GLY A 261 5.87 1.61 -5.77
C GLY A 261 5.68 0.17 -6.22
N ILE A 262 5.41 -0.10 -7.51
CA ILE A 262 5.23 -1.46 -8.01
C ILE A 262 6.60 -2.17 -8.01
N PRO A 263 6.78 -3.29 -7.29
CA PRO A 263 8.04 -4.02 -7.29
C PRO A 263 8.36 -4.55 -8.69
N GLU A 264 9.64 -4.52 -9.04
CA GLU A 264 10.11 -5.11 -10.29
C GLU A 264 10.02 -6.63 -10.21
N ALA A 265 9.12 -7.22 -10.99
CA ALA A 265 8.96 -8.67 -11.03
C ALA A 265 10.22 -9.33 -11.65
N GLY A 266 11.02 -9.97 -10.81
CA GLY A 266 12.19 -10.77 -11.20
C GLY A 266 13.54 -10.35 -10.57
N SER A 267 13.55 -9.40 -9.64
CA SER A 267 14.78 -8.99 -8.93
C SER A 267 15.02 -9.72 -7.61
N THR A 268 14.09 -10.55 -7.14
CA THR A 268 14.35 -11.47 -6.02
C THR A 268 15.33 -12.53 -6.51
N PRO A 269 16.57 -12.58 -5.96
CA PRO A 269 17.41 -13.75 -6.15
C PRO A 269 16.61 -14.94 -5.63
N LEU A 270 16.53 -16.00 -6.42
CA LEU A 270 16.13 -17.31 -5.89
C LEU A 270 17.05 -17.60 -4.70
N PRO A 271 16.57 -18.09 -3.55
CA PRO A 271 17.45 -18.59 -2.51
C PRO A 271 18.35 -19.64 -3.18
N ASP A 272 19.66 -19.40 -3.16
CA ASP A 272 20.62 -20.40 -3.61
C ASP A 272 20.29 -21.72 -2.90
N GLU A 273 20.33 -22.81 -3.68
CA GLU A 273 20.18 -24.17 -3.18
C GLU A 273 21.06 -24.36 -1.94
N PRO A 274 20.61 -25.10 -0.92
CA PRO A 274 21.39 -25.29 0.30
C PRO A 274 22.74 -25.93 -0.07
N GLN A 275 23.80 -25.12 -0.08
CA GLN A 275 25.15 -25.62 -0.12
C GLN A 275 25.36 -26.42 1.16
N GLU A 276 25.55 -27.72 0.99
CA GLU A 276 26.03 -28.61 2.04
C GLU A 276 27.26 -27.96 2.68
N SER A 277 27.09 -27.59 3.95
CA SER A 277 28.16 -27.17 4.83
C SER A 277 29.13 -28.34 4.97
N ALA A 278 30.28 -28.25 4.31
CA ALA A 278 31.46 -28.98 4.72
C ALA A 278 31.99 -28.33 6.00
N ASP A 279 31.85 -29.05 7.10
CA ASP A 279 32.61 -28.82 8.33
C ASP A 279 34.11 -28.87 8.02
N GLU A 280 34.87 -27.87 8.48
CA GLU A 280 36.15 -28.08 9.20
C GLU A 280 36.70 -26.75 9.77
N ASP A 281 36.66 -26.69 11.10
CA ASP A 281 37.67 -26.16 12.03
C ASP A 281 38.09 -24.68 12.10
N ALA A 282 37.61 -24.07 13.20
CA ALA A 282 38.40 -23.61 14.35
C ALA A 282 38.88 -22.13 14.47
N SER A 283 38.36 -21.53 15.54
CA SER A 283 39.02 -20.63 16.50
C SER A 283 38.99 -19.11 16.28
N SER A 284 37.96 -18.47 16.85
CA SER A 284 38.17 -17.40 17.83
C SER A 284 36.86 -17.16 18.61
N SER A 285 36.72 -17.83 19.74
CA SER A 285 35.62 -17.62 20.69
C SER A 285 35.84 -16.30 21.46
N SER A 286 35.09 -15.26 21.13
CA SER A 286 34.75 -14.24 22.12
C SER A 286 33.55 -14.76 22.91
N GLU A 287 33.74 -15.07 24.19
CA GLU A 287 32.66 -15.43 25.10
C GLU A 287 31.72 -14.23 25.28
N ALA A 288 30.71 -14.12 24.42
CA ALA A 288 29.55 -13.28 24.69
C ALA A 288 28.80 -13.91 25.87
N SER A 289 28.46 -13.10 26.87
CA SER A 289 27.73 -13.58 28.04
C SER A 289 26.35 -14.12 27.65
N ASP A 290 25.81 -15.08 28.42
CA ASP A 290 24.48 -15.65 28.18
C ASP A 290 23.37 -14.57 28.09
N ASP A 291 23.54 -13.45 28.79
CA ASP A 291 22.65 -12.28 28.73
C ASP A 291 22.75 -11.54 27.39
N GLU A 292 23.95 -11.35 26.83
CA GLU A 292 24.16 -10.73 25.51
C GLU A 292 23.61 -11.61 24.37
N LEU A 293 23.73 -12.93 24.50
CA LEU A 293 23.14 -13.89 23.55
C LEU A 293 21.61 -13.88 23.63
N ALA A 294 21.04 -13.78 24.83
CA ALA A 294 19.60 -13.68 25.05
C ALA A 294 19.03 -12.36 24.49
N ASP A 295 19.72 -11.24 24.68
CA ASP A 295 19.32 -9.94 24.15
C ASP A 295 19.44 -9.89 22.62
N ALA A 296 20.52 -10.43 22.05
CA ALA A 296 20.65 -10.57 20.59
C ALA A 296 19.58 -11.50 19.98
N ALA A 297 19.13 -12.53 20.70
CA ALA A 297 18.03 -13.39 20.28
C ALA A 297 16.68 -12.65 20.32
N ARG A 298 16.42 -11.86 21.37
CA ARG A 298 15.22 -11.02 21.48
C ARG A 298 15.17 -9.96 20.39
N GLU A 299 16.29 -9.31 20.09
CA GLU A 299 16.38 -8.34 19.00
C GLU A 299 16.11 -8.96 17.63
N ARG A 300 16.64 -10.16 17.36
CA ARG A 300 16.36 -10.88 16.10
C ARG A 300 14.88 -11.26 15.96
N LEU A 301 14.25 -11.73 17.05
CA LEU A 301 12.82 -12.03 17.05
C LEU A 301 11.98 -10.77 16.83
N ALA A 302 12.33 -9.66 17.48
CA ALA A 302 11.66 -8.37 17.27
C ALA A 302 11.80 -7.88 15.83
N GLN A 303 12.99 -7.99 15.23
CA GLN A 303 13.24 -7.65 13.82
C GLN A 303 12.43 -8.53 12.87
N THR A 304 12.33 -9.82 13.15
CA THR A 304 11.56 -10.76 12.32
C THR A 304 10.07 -10.46 12.39
N ALA A 305 9.55 -10.16 13.58
CA ALA A 305 8.16 -9.76 13.77
C ALA A 305 7.86 -8.43 13.06
N GLU A 306 8.75 -7.45 13.18
CA GLU A 306 8.60 -6.15 12.51
C GLU A 306 8.61 -6.29 10.98
N ALA A 307 9.49 -7.12 10.43
CA ALA A 307 9.52 -7.41 9.00
C ALA A 307 8.23 -8.11 8.52
N ALA A 308 7.69 -9.04 9.31
CA ALA A 308 6.45 -9.73 8.99
C ALA A 308 5.23 -8.80 9.03
N ASP A 309 5.16 -7.91 10.03
CA ASP A 309 4.11 -6.89 10.13
C ASP A 309 4.23 -5.88 8.99
N ALA A 310 5.45 -5.45 8.65
CA ALA A 310 5.71 -4.55 7.52
C ALA A 310 5.29 -5.16 6.17
N ASP A 311 5.51 -6.47 5.99
CA ASP A 311 5.07 -7.19 4.79
C ASP A 311 3.55 -7.32 4.74
N ALA A 312 2.92 -7.71 5.86
CA ALA A 312 1.45 -7.79 5.98
C ALA A 312 0.75 -6.44 5.70
N ASP A 313 1.39 -5.35 6.09
CA ASP A 313 0.91 -3.98 5.85
C ASP A 313 1.30 -3.42 4.46
N SER A 314 2.13 -4.12 3.69
CA SER A 314 2.58 -3.64 2.37
C SER A 314 1.47 -3.72 1.32
N PHE A 315 1.52 -2.80 0.34
CA PHE A 315 0.71 -2.93 -0.88
C PHE A 315 1.10 -4.15 -1.72
N TYR A 316 2.33 -4.63 -1.55
CA TYR A 316 2.89 -5.75 -2.29
C TYR A 316 3.52 -6.76 -1.32
N PRO A 317 2.70 -7.52 -0.57
CA PRO A 317 3.19 -8.55 0.34
C PRO A 317 3.80 -9.71 -0.45
N GLU A 318 4.85 -10.34 0.09
CA GLU A 318 5.53 -11.53 -0.48
C GLU A 318 5.08 -12.86 0.16
#